data_AF-A0AAV6JE69-F1
#
_entry.id   AF-A0AAV6JE69-F1
#
_cell.length_a   1.000
_cell.length_b   1.000
_cell.length_c   1.000
_cell.angle_alpha   90.00
_cell.angle_beta   90.00
_cell.angle_gamma   90.00
#
_symmetry.space_group_name_H-M   'P 1'
#
loop_
_entity.id
_entity.type
_entity.pdbx_description
1 polymer ?
#
loop_
_entity_poly.entity_id
_entity_poly.type
_entity_poly.pdbx_seq_one_letter_code
_entity_poly.pdbx_strand_id
1 'polypeptide(L)'
;MQRKMELKQYPTLRVEVTNAACESLDRMKEESRRATLQLVEMEYSYLTVDFFRKLPQDVDKGGNPTHSIFDRYNESYLRRVGKWEGTTVLSYVHMVCGSLRNSIPKSIVYCQVREAKRSLLDHFFTDLGKKEVKQLGSLLDEDPAIMQRRVNLAKRLELYRSAQSEIDAVAWSK
;
A
#
# COMPACT_ATOMS: atom_id res chain seq x y z
N MET A 1 -11.92 -19.28 -2.40
CA MET A 1 -11.98 -19.81 -1.01
C MET A 1 -10.88 -20.83 -0.70
N GLN A 2 -10.43 -21.65 -1.67
CA GLN A 2 -9.37 -22.67 -1.52
C GLN A 2 -8.10 -22.19 -0.77
N ARG A 3 -7.55 -21.03 -1.14
CA ARG A 3 -6.25 -20.53 -0.65
C ARG A 3 -6.17 -20.26 0.86
N LYS A 4 -7.31 -19.96 1.52
CA LYS A 4 -7.37 -19.77 2.99
C LYS A 4 -7.29 -21.09 3.75
N MET A 5 -7.53 -22.23 3.10
CA MET A 5 -7.50 -23.54 3.76
C MET A 5 -6.09 -24.13 3.83
N GLU A 6 -5.22 -23.83 2.86
CA GLU A 6 -3.86 -24.38 2.80
C GLU A 6 -2.99 -23.92 3.98
N LEU A 7 -3.06 -22.63 4.35
CA LEU A 7 -2.37 -22.09 5.54
C LEU A 7 -3.00 -22.53 6.87
N LYS A 8 -4.20 -23.13 6.88
CA LYS A 8 -4.77 -23.68 8.12
C LYS A 8 -4.11 -25.00 8.51
N GLN A 9 -3.57 -25.74 7.54
CA GLN A 9 -2.94 -27.03 7.78
C GLN A 9 -1.60 -26.88 8.50
N TYR A 10 -0.87 -25.79 8.23
CA TYR A 10 0.48 -25.53 8.74
C TYR A 10 0.50 -24.32 9.70
N PRO A 11 0.25 -24.52 11.01
CA PRO A 11 0.17 -23.42 11.98
C PRO A 11 1.48 -22.64 12.12
N THR A 12 2.63 -23.31 12.09
CA THR A 12 3.96 -22.69 12.20
C THR A 12 4.26 -21.82 10.98
N LEU A 13 4.09 -22.34 9.77
CA LEU A 13 4.21 -21.54 8.54
C LEU A 13 3.26 -20.33 8.53
N ARG A 14 2.03 -20.51 9.02
CA ARG A 14 1.07 -19.40 9.10
C ARG A 14 1.54 -18.28 10.01
N VAL A 15 2.12 -18.60 11.17
CA VAL A 15 2.69 -17.61 12.09
C VAL A 15 3.86 -16.89 11.42
N GLU A 16 4.77 -17.63 10.78
CA GLU A 16 5.93 -17.04 10.12
C GLU A 16 5.53 -16.08 8.99
N VAL A 17 4.59 -16.49 8.13
CA VAL A 17 4.06 -15.65 7.05
C VAL A 17 3.35 -14.41 7.61
N THR A 18 2.64 -14.55 8.73
CA THR A 18 1.96 -13.42 9.39
C THR A 18 2.98 -12.43 9.94
N ASN A 19 4.04 -12.92 10.59
CA ASN A 19 5.12 -12.09 11.12
C ASN A 19 5.84 -11.33 9.99
N ALA A 20 6.20 -12.02 8.91
CA ALA A 20 6.81 -11.40 7.74
C ALA A 20 5.90 -10.34 7.10
N ALA A 21 4.57 -10.56 7.12
CA ALA A 21 3.60 -9.58 6.64
C ALA A 21 3.51 -8.34 7.53
N CYS A 22 3.49 -8.52 8.84
CA CYS A 22 3.53 -7.41 9.79
C CYS A 22 4.82 -6.58 9.62
N GLU A 23 5.97 -7.24 9.56
CA GLU A 23 7.26 -6.55 9.42
C GLU A 23 7.36 -5.75 8.11
N SER A 24 6.93 -6.34 6.98
CA SER A 24 6.90 -5.64 5.70
C SER A 24 5.98 -4.41 5.74
N LEU A 25 4.80 -4.53 6.34
CA LEU A 25 3.87 -3.41 6.50
C LEU A 25 4.43 -2.30 7.38
N ASP A 26 5.05 -2.63 8.51
CA ASP A 26 5.64 -1.64 9.42
C ASP A 26 6.80 -0.88 8.74
N ARG A 27 7.63 -1.59 7.97
CA ARG A 27 8.70 -0.97 7.19
C ARG A 27 8.14 -0.01 6.13
N MET A 28 7.16 -0.47 5.35
CA MET A 28 6.55 0.34 4.30
C MET A 28 5.71 1.50 4.86
N LYS A 29 5.21 1.39 6.10
CA LYS A 29 4.56 2.49 6.79
C LYS A 29 5.53 3.64 7.03
N GLU A 30 6.73 3.35 7.53
CA GLU A 30 7.76 4.38 7.72
C GLU A 30 8.22 4.97 6.37
N GLU A 31 8.36 4.16 5.33
CA GLU A 31 8.70 4.64 3.99
C GLU A 31 7.60 5.54 3.40
N SER A 32 6.32 5.16 3.57
CA SER A 32 5.18 5.99 3.16
C SER A 32 5.15 7.34 3.89
N ARG A 33 5.57 7.37 5.16
CA ARG A 33 5.68 8.60 5.94
C ARG A 33 6.77 9.51 5.38
N ARG A 34 7.95 8.95 5.08
CA ARG A 34 9.06 9.71 4.47
C ARG A 34 8.69 10.26 3.10
N ALA A 35 8.09 9.43 2.25
CA ALA A 35 7.63 9.86 0.92
C ALA A 35 6.58 10.98 1.01
N THR A 36 5.64 10.87 1.95
CA THR A 36 4.62 11.91 2.18
C THR A 36 5.24 13.23 2.66
N LEU A 37 6.24 13.17 3.56
CA LEU A 37 6.96 14.37 4.00
C LEU A 37 7.73 15.02 2.84
N GLN A 38 8.39 14.21 2.01
CA GLN A 38 9.08 14.70 0.81
C GLN A 38 8.12 15.37 -0.18
N LEU A 39 6.92 14.82 -0.39
CA LEU A 39 5.90 15.46 -1.23
C LEU A 39 5.57 16.87 -0.74
N VAL A 40 5.45 17.07 0.57
CA VAL A 40 5.18 18.39 1.15
C VAL A 40 6.42 19.30 1.07
N GLU A 41 7.60 18.74 1.34
CA GLU A 41 8.87 19.47 1.28
C GLU A 41 9.19 19.99 -0.12
N MET A 42 8.84 19.23 -1.18
CA MET A 42 8.99 19.68 -2.56
C MET A 42 8.12 20.92 -2.85
N GLU A 43 6.87 20.93 -2.39
CA GLU A 43 5.94 22.07 -2.57
C GLU A 43 6.31 23.28 -1.69
N TYR A 44 7.01 23.04 -0.57
CA TYR A 44 7.59 24.10 0.27
C TYR A 44 8.85 24.71 -0.36
N SER A 45 9.73 23.88 -0.94
CA SER A 45 11.04 24.29 -1.43
C SER A 45 10.98 24.99 -2.78
N TYR A 46 9.98 24.69 -3.60
CA TYR A 46 9.81 25.28 -4.93
C TYR A 46 8.38 25.75 -5.17
N LEU A 47 8.27 27.02 -5.56
CA LEU A 47 7.01 27.63 -5.95
C LEU A 47 6.57 27.14 -7.34
N THR A 48 5.34 26.69 -7.49
CA THR A 48 4.83 26.23 -8.80
C THR A 48 4.63 27.41 -9.76
N VAL A 49 5.58 27.63 -10.66
CA VAL A 49 5.58 28.77 -11.60
C VAL A 49 4.40 28.75 -12.57
N ASP A 50 3.90 27.56 -12.94
CA ASP A 50 2.75 27.41 -13.85
C ASP A 50 1.45 27.99 -13.31
N PHE A 51 1.33 28.13 -11.99
CA PHE A 51 0.21 28.83 -11.37
C PHE A 51 0.20 30.31 -11.77
N PHE A 52 1.35 30.98 -11.65
CA PHE A 52 1.49 32.42 -11.92
C PHE A 52 1.37 32.75 -13.41
N ARG A 53 1.73 31.81 -14.29
CA ARG A 53 1.54 31.97 -15.75
C ARG A 53 0.06 31.97 -16.17
N LYS A 54 -0.82 31.37 -15.37
CA LYS A 54 -2.27 31.25 -15.65
C LYS A 54 -3.10 32.33 -14.95
N LEU A 55 -2.47 33.14 -14.11
CA LEU A 55 -3.15 34.26 -13.47
C LEU A 55 -3.56 35.27 -14.55
N PRO A 56 -4.81 35.78 -14.55
CA PRO A 56 -5.19 36.86 -15.44
C PRO A 56 -4.22 38.02 -15.24
N GLN A 57 -3.51 38.41 -16.31
CA GLN A 57 -2.87 39.71 -16.34
C GLN A 57 -4.00 40.72 -16.49
N ASP A 58 -4.49 41.25 -15.38
CA ASP A 58 -5.39 42.41 -15.41
C ASP A 58 -4.58 43.62 -15.89
N VAL A 59 -4.43 43.71 -17.21
CA VAL A 59 -3.95 44.91 -17.89
C VAL A 59 -5.12 45.89 -17.91
N ASP A 60 -5.43 46.49 -16.76
CA ASP A 60 -6.26 47.70 -16.70
C ASP A 60 -5.48 48.83 -17.39
N LYS A 61 -5.70 48.98 -18.69
CA LYS A 61 -5.30 50.17 -19.45
C LYS A 61 -6.02 51.39 -18.87
N GLY A 62 -5.27 52.25 -18.18
CA GLY A 62 -5.52 53.70 -18.09
C GLY A 62 -6.48 54.17 -16.99
N GLY A 63 -5.91 54.66 -15.88
CA GLY A 63 -6.62 55.52 -14.92
C GLY A 63 -6.61 57.00 -15.33
N ASN A 64 -7.63 57.74 -14.91
CA ASN A 64 -7.92 59.15 -15.25
C ASN A 64 -6.67 60.08 -15.17
N PRO A 65 -6.33 60.89 -16.20
CA PRO A 65 -5.07 61.63 -16.29
C PRO A 65 -4.84 62.69 -15.22
N THR A 66 -5.87 63.07 -14.46
CA THR A 66 -5.88 64.20 -13.53
C THR A 66 -5.33 63.89 -12.14
N HIS A 67 -5.10 62.61 -11.79
CA HIS A 67 -4.50 62.25 -10.50
C HIS A 67 -2.96 62.25 -10.56
N SER A 68 -2.29 62.74 -9.52
CA SER A 68 -0.86 62.54 -9.29
C SER A 68 -0.48 61.08 -9.53
N ILE A 69 0.59 60.84 -10.28
CA ILE A 69 1.13 59.50 -10.56
C ILE A 69 1.31 58.73 -9.24
N PHE A 70 1.69 59.43 -8.16
CA PHE A 70 1.90 58.83 -6.84
C PHE A 70 0.59 58.37 -6.18
N ASP A 71 -0.47 59.19 -6.22
CA ASP A 71 -1.78 58.83 -5.64
C ASP A 71 -2.51 57.75 -6.43
N ARG A 72 -2.29 57.69 -7.75
CA ARG A 72 -2.85 56.65 -8.62
C ARG A 72 -2.28 55.27 -8.29
N TYR A 73 -1.06 55.21 -7.76
CA TYR A 73 -0.30 54.00 -7.50
C TYR A 73 -0.09 53.66 -6.02
N ASN A 74 -0.54 54.46 -5.05
CA ASN A 74 -0.27 54.16 -3.65
C ASN A 74 -1.43 53.37 -3.01
N GLU A 75 -2.58 54.01 -2.77
CA GLU A 75 -3.70 53.38 -2.03
C GLU A 75 -4.42 52.30 -2.85
N SER A 76 -4.72 52.59 -4.11
CA SER A 76 -5.46 51.66 -4.97
C SER A 76 -4.59 50.50 -5.45
N TYR A 77 -3.28 50.71 -5.66
CA TYR A 77 -2.34 49.65 -5.98
C TYR A 77 -2.02 48.79 -4.75
N LEU A 78 -1.81 49.36 -3.56
CA LEU A 78 -1.62 48.56 -2.34
C LEU A 78 -2.89 47.78 -1.97
N ARG A 79 -4.09 48.33 -2.23
CA ARG A 79 -5.35 47.58 -2.07
C ARG A 79 -5.56 46.56 -3.19
N ARG A 80 -5.07 46.82 -4.41
CA ARG A 80 -5.06 45.87 -5.53
C ARG A 80 -4.04 44.77 -5.24
N VAL A 81 -2.76 45.05 -5.11
CA VAL A 81 -1.72 44.15 -4.60
C VAL A 81 -2.18 43.41 -3.34
N GLY A 82 -2.74 44.04 -2.32
CA GLY A 82 -3.26 43.34 -1.13
C GLY A 82 -4.47 42.43 -1.40
N LYS A 83 -5.41 42.85 -2.27
CA LYS A 83 -6.57 42.03 -2.69
C LYS A 83 -6.14 40.89 -3.61
N TRP A 84 -5.17 41.14 -4.50
CA TRP A 84 -4.60 40.23 -5.48
C TRP A 84 -3.65 39.26 -4.80
N GLU A 85 -2.75 39.68 -3.92
CA GLU A 85 -1.90 38.81 -3.10
C GLU A 85 -2.76 37.99 -2.13
N GLY A 86 -3.76 38.59 -1.46
CA GLY A 86 -4.67 37.84 -0.58
C GLY A 86 -5.47 36.75 -1.32
N THR A 87 -5.93 37.02 -2.54
CA THR A 87 -6.64 36.02 -3.38
C THR A 87 -5.71 35.09 -4.15
N THR A 88 -4.50 35.53 -4.54
CA THR A 88 -3.50 34.77 -5.30
C THR A 88 -2.74 33.82 -4.39
N VAL A 89 -2.36 34.25 -3.18
CA VAL A 89 -1.78 33.38 -2.16
C VAL A 89 -2.82 32.34 -1.72
N LEU A 90 -4.07 32.74 -1.46
CA LEU A 90 -5.13 31.79 -1.12
C LEU A 90 -5.40 30.79 -2.25
N SER A 91 -5.45 31.24 -3.51
CA SER A 91 -5.65 30.34 -4.65
C SER A 91 -4.44 29.46 -4.94
N TYR A 92 -3.21 29.94 -4.68
CA TYR A 92 -2.00 29.12 -4.72
C TYR A 92 -2.04 28.02 -3.66
N VAL A 93 -2.37 28.38 -2.40
CA VAL A 93 -2.54 27.42 -1.30
C VAL A 93 -3.63 26.40 -1.65
N HIS A 94 -4.77 26.83 -2.19
CA HIS A 94 -5.81 25.92 -2.64
C HIS A 94 -5.34 24.98 -3.76
N MET A 95 -4.53 25.46 -4.70
CA MET A 95 -3.94 24.63 -5.76
C MET A 95 -2.98 23.58 -5.18
N VAL A 96 -2.06 23.98 -4.31
CA VAL A 96 -1.11 23.06 -3.66
C VAL A 96 -1.87 22.03 -2.81
N CYS A 97 -2.84 22.47 -2.00
CA CYS A 97 -3.72 21.57 -1.25
C CYS A 97 -4.46 20.60 -2.17
N GLY A 98 -4.90 21.05 -3.36
CA GLY A 98 -5.51 20.20 -4.38
C GLY A 98 -4.55 19.15 -4.96
N SER A 99 -3.29 19.52 -5.20
CA SER A 99 -2.23 18.61 -5.63
C SER A 99 -1.94 17.55 -4.55
N LEU A 100 -1.68 18.00 -3.32
CA LEU A 100 -1.37 17.14 -2.17
C LEU A 100 -2.52 16.18 -1.83
N ARG A 101 -3.78 16.65 -1.93
CA ARG A 101 -4.96 15.80 -1.74
C ARG A 101 -4.99 14.61 -2.70
N ASN A 102 -4.40 14.73 -3.88
CA ASN A 102 -4.34 13.67 -4.88
C ASN A 102 -3.05 12.85 -4.81
N SER A 103 -1.91 13.46 -4.47
CA SER A 103 -0.59 12.79 -4.47
C SER A 103 -0.34 12.00 -3.17
N ILE A 104 -0.77 12.50 -2.01
CA ILE A 104 -0.54 11.86 -0.71
C ILE A 104 -1.21 10.47 -0.63
N PRO A 105 -2.52 10.31 -0.92
CA PRO A 105 -3.14 8.99 -0.86
C PRO A 105 -2.52 8.01 -1.87
N LYS A 106 -2.10 8.51 -3.04
CA LYS A 106 -1.41 7.67 -4.06
C LYS A 106 -0.07 7.15 -3.54
N SER A 107 0.72 8.00 -2.89
CA SER A 107 2.00 7.61 -2.27
C SER A 107 1.79 6.57 -1.17
N ILE A 108 0.81 6.80 -0.28
CA ILE A 108 0.49 5.86 0.81
C ILE A 108 0.08 4.50 0.25
N VAL A 109 -0.84 4.45 -0.70
CA VAL A 109 -1.29 3.19 -1.32
C VAL A 109 -0.16 2.50 -2.07
N TYR A 110 0.69 3.28 -2.76
CA TYR A 110 1.85 2.73 -3.46
C TYR A 110 2.80 2.00 -2.50
N CYS A 111 3.23 2.66 -1.43
CA CYS A 111 4.15 2.07 -0.45
C CYS A 111 3.49 0.95 0.36
N GLN A 112 2.35 1.21 0.99
CA GLN A 112 1.75 0.30 1.96
C GLN A 112 1.00 -0.89 1.35
N VAL A 113 0.58 -0.82 0.09
CA VAL A 113 -0.14 -1.92 -0.57
C VAL A 113 0.74 -2.57 -1.63
N ARG A 114 1.24 -1.78 -2.57
CA ARG A 114 1.92 -2.32 -3.75
C ARG A 114 3.33 -2.80 -3.41
N GLU A 115 4.12 -1.94 -2.79
CA GLU A 115 5.49 -2.27 -2.41
C GLU A 115 5.53 -3.20 -1.18
N ALA A 116 4.63 -3.06 -0.21
CA ALA A 116 4.54 -4.01 0.91
C ALA A 116 4.30 -5.46 0.47
N LYS A 117 3.44 -5.67 -0.53
CA LYS A 117 3.19 -7.01 -1.09
C LYS A 117 4.42 -7.56 -1.79
N ARG A 118 5.12 -6.75 -2.59
CA ARG A 118 6.32 -7.18 -3.31
C ARG A 118 7.47 -7.46 -2.33
N SER A 119 7.75 -6.50 -1.45
CA SER A 119 8.76 -6.59 -0.40
C SER A 119 8.54 -7.80 0.51
N LEU A 120 7.29 -8.10 0.89
CA LEU A 120 6.96 -9.32 1.64
C LEU A 120 7.49 -10.56 0.94
N LEU A 121 7.12 -10.76 -0.33
CA LEU A 121 7.48 -11.96 -1.07
C LEU A 121 8.99 -12.06 -1.24
N ASP A 122 9.65 -10.96 -1.61
CA ASP A 122 11.09 -10.94 -1.84
C ASP A 122 11.87 -11.27 -0.56
N HIS A 123 11.50 -10.67 0.58
CA HIS A 123 12.13 -10.96 1.87
C HIS A 123 11.81 -12.38 2.33
N PHE A 124 10.55 -12.80 2.26
CA PHE A 124 10.13 -14.12 2.69
C PHE A 124 10.84 -15.23 1.90
N PHE A 125 10.96 -15.10 0.57
CA PHE A 125 11.70 -16.07 -0.24
C PHE A 125 13.20 -16.06 0.06
N THR A 126 13.78 -14.88 0.28
CA THR A 126 15.18 -14.75 0.67
C THR A 126 15.45 -15.41 2.01
N ASP A 127 14.55 -15.27 2.98
CA ASP A 127 14.69 -15.87 4.30
C ASP A 127 14.41 -17.36 4.29
N LEU A 128 13.44 -17.84 3.51
CA LEU A 128 13.25 -19.28 3.27
C LEU A 128 14.48 -19.92 2.63
N GLY A 129 15.14 -19.23 1.70
CA GLY A 129 16.36 -19.72 1.05
C GLY A 129 17.56 -19.87 2.00
N LYS A 130 17.54 -19.18 3.15
CA LYS A 130 18.59 -19.29 4.19
C LYS A 130 18.28 -20.37 5.24
N LYS A 131 17.04 -20.85 5.33
CA LYS A 131 16.65 -21.83 6.36
C LYS A 131 17.20 -23.22 6.04
N GLU A 132 17.64 -23.92 7.07
CA GLU A 132 18.10 -25.31 6.96
C GLU A 132 16.91 -26.27 6.75
N VAL A 133 17.19 -27.45 6.20
CA VAL A 133 16.18 -28.51 5.93
C VAL A 133 15.35 -28.85 7.17
N LYS A 134 15.96 -28.85 8.37
CA LYS A 134 15.25 -29.10 9.64
C LYS A 134 14.25 -28.01 9.99
N GLN A 135 14.62 -26.75 9.75
CA GLN A 135 13.75 -25.59 10.01
C GLN A 135 12.60 -25.53 8.99
N LEU A 136 12.89 -25.84 7.73
CA LEU A 136 11.87 -26.03 6.68
C LEU A 136 10.89 -27.15 7.06
N GLY A 137 11.40 -28.26 7.61
CA GLY A 137 10.56 -29.34 8.15
C GLY A 137 9.58 -28.84 9.21
N SER A 138 10.07 -28.07 10.20
CA SER A 138 9.23 -27.55 11.29
C SER A 138 8.14 -26.55 10.83
N LEU A 139 8.37 -25.86 9.72
CA LEU A 139 7.36 -24.98 9.11
C LEU A 139 6.23 -25.79 8.45
N LEU A 140 6.52 -27.02 8.03
CA LEU A 140 5.58 -27.94 7.40
C LEU A 140 4.90 -28.89 8.39
N ASP A 141 5.11 -28.70 9.70
CA ASP A 141 4.42 -29.48 10.72
C ASP A 141 2.91 -29.22 10.62
N GLU A 142 2.17 -30.28 10.29
CA GLU A 142 0.71 -30.23 10.21
C GLU A 142 0.08 -30.15 11.61
N ASP A 143 -1.12 -29.57 11.70
CA ASP A 143 -1.93 -29.64 12.92
C ASP A 143 -2.12 -31.11 13.37
N PRO A 144 -1.75 -31.48 14.61
CA PRO A 144 -1.84 -32.86 15.10
C PRO A 144 -3.27 -33.43 15.00
N ALA A 145 -4.31 -32.59 15.12
CA ALA A 145 -5.69 -33.04 14.97
C ALA A 145 -6.01 -33.46 13.52
N ILE A 146 -5.50 -32.71 12.53
CA ILE A 146 -5.64 -33.03 11.11
C ILE A 146 -4.83 -34.27 10.77
N MET A 147 -3.60 -34.36 11.28
CA MET A 147 -2.73 -35.53 11.10
C MET A 147 -3.39 -36.80 11.65
N GLN A 148 -3.90 -36.77 12.88
CA GLN A 148 -4.61 -37.91 13.48
C GLN A 148 -5.85 -38.31 12.69
N ARG A 149 -6.64 -37.33 12.23
CA ARG A 149 -7.82 -37.60 11.41
C ARG A 149 -7.44 -38.28 10.09
N ARG A 150 -6.35 -37.84 9.45
CA ARG A 150 -5.83 -38.44 8.21
C ARG A 150 -5.37 -39.88 8.43
N VAL A 151 -4.65 -40.14 9.53
CA VAL A 151 -4.20 -41.49 9.90
C VAL A 151 -5.39 -42.43 10.16
N ASN A 152 -6.41 -41.97 10.90
CA ASN A 152 -7.61 -42.76 11.17
C ASN A 152 -8.40 -43.11 9.90
N LEU A 153 -8.52 -42.14 8.98
CA LEU A 153 -9.18 -42.36 7.69
C LEU A 153 -8.38 -43.31 6.79
N ALA A 154 -7.05 -43.18 6.76
CA ALA A 154 -6.17 -44.07 6.00
C ALA A 154 -6.29 -45.52 6.49
N LYS A 155 -6.27 -45.73 7.81
CA LYS A 155 -6.46 -47.05 8.41
C LYS A 155 -7.84 -47.64 8.07
N ARG A 156 -8.90 -46.82 8.13
CA ARG A 156 -10.25 -47.28 7.77
C ARG A 156 -10.37 -47.62 6.29
N LEU A 157 -9.72 -46.86 5.41
CA LEU A 157 -9.66 -47.12 3.97
C LEU A 157 -8.94 -48.44 3.69
N GLU A 158 -7.82 -48.70 4.36
CA GLU A 158 -7.05 -49.94 4.22
C GLU A 158 -7.89 -51.16 4.60
N LEU A 159 -8.61 -51.08 5.73
CA LEU A 159 -9.55 -52.12 6.15
C LEU A 159 -10.66 -52.36 5.11
N TYR A 160 -11.22 -51.30 4.54
CA TYR A 160 -12.23 -51.44 3.48
C TYR A 160 -11.66 -52.05 2.19
N ARG A 161 -10.42 -51.72 1.83
CA ARG A 161 -9.74 -52.35 0.67
C ARG A 161 -9.47 -53.82 0.90
N SER A 162 -9.06 -54.22 2.11
CA SER A 162 -8.89 -55.64 2.46
C SER A 162 -10.23 -56.38 2.36
N ALA A 163 -11.29 -55.84 2.96
CA ALA A 163 -12.62 -56.42 2.90
C ALA A 163 -13.14 -56.55 1.46
N GLN A 164 -12.90 -55.53 0.62
CA GLN A 164 -13.25 -55.58 -0.80
C GLN A 164 -12.47 -56.69 -1.52
N SER A 165 -11.15 -56.80 -1.29
CA SER A 165 -10.32 -57.85 -1.88
C SER A 165 -10.78 -59.26 -1.48
N GLU A 166 -11.22 -59.45 -0.24
CA GLU A 166 -11.76 -60.72 0.24
C GLU A 166 -13.10 -61.06 -0.42
N ILE A 167 -14.00 -60.08 -0.57
CA ILE A 167 -15.28 -60.24 -1.27
C ILE A 167 -15.03 -60.63 -2.73
N ASP A 168 -14.13 -59.93 -3.41
CA ASP A 168 -13.79 -60.20 -4.80
C ASP A 168 -13.19 -61.61 -4.95
N ALA A 169 -12.29 -62.02 -4.06
CA ALA A 169 -11.70 -63.37 -4.10
C ALA A 169 -12.75 -64.49 -4.02
N VAL A 170 -13.80 -64.33 -3.20
CA VAL A 170 -14.91 -65.29 -3.07
C VAL A 170 -15.88 -65.22 -4.26
N ALA A 171 -16.14 -64.02 -4.79
CA ALA A 171 -17.03 -63.82 -5.92
C ALA A 171 -16.50 -64.47 -7.21
N TRP A 172 -15.18 -64.49 -7.40
CA TRP A 172 -14.51 -65.07 -8.57
C TRP A 172 -14.03 -66.52 -8.39
N SER A 173 -14.29 -67.15 -7.24
CA SER A 173 -13.93 -68.56 -6.98
C SER A 173 -15.03 -69.58 -7.33
N LYS A 174 -16.01 -69.19 -8.15
CA LYS A 174 -17.06 -70.06 -8.73
C LYS A 174 -16.92 -70.09 -10.24
#